data_AF-M0MFT9-F1
#
_entry.id   AF-M0MFT9-F1
#
_cell.length_a   1.000
_cell.length_b   1.000
_cell.length_c   1.000
_cell.angle_alpha   90.00
_cell.angle_beta   90.00
_cell.angle_gamma   90.00
#
_symmetry.space_group_name_H-M   'P 1'
#
loop_
_entity.id
_entity.type
_entity.pdbx_description
1 polymer ?
#
loop_
_entity_poly.entity_id
_entity_poly.type
_entity_poly.pdbx_seq_one_letter_code
_entity_poly.pdbx_strand_id
1 'polypeptide(L)'
;MEFSSDDDPWSKQHALMMKSSVNALGAPARIIDRPLNQLYAQSWDTPGLENVFSMSTHGPDPVRGIGPNALLTRRSKDSPFNYDNYWHPRINELLDKQDEITEDEQRRADLIQEVQKIFAEDVGAIISLFPDVITAANTRNFKGYVPTPGPGPTRDTFQWTEVNLQPRTGDRSYVKGTTTSMNSLNQPWSAGGAEEYRLKYIYDGLFDASPDLDVIPALATGGGFVDDTTVEVDLRDGVKWHDGKPFTPEDVTFSLDFFEQHSATSVVPFYEPVESTEILSRTDGGRVRFNLTGPDATFMTQGVVQSTVIPKHRW
;
A
#
# COMPACT_ATOMS: atom_id res chain seq x y z
N MET A 1 26.46 -12.01 5.88
CA MET A 1 25.02 -11.99 5.60
C MET A 1 24.31 -11.72 6.89
N GLU A 2 23.59 -10.61 6.98
CA GLU A 2 22.76 -10.29 8.13
C GLU A 2 21.32 -10.68 7.79
N PHE A 3 20.57 -11.21 8.75
CA PHE A 3 19.16 -11.56 8.61
C PHE A 3 18.46 -11.35 9.96
N SER A 4 17.13 -11.37 9.96
CA SER A 4 16.35 -11.37 11.19
C SER A 4 15.44 -12.59 11.25
N SER A 5 15.47 -13.32 12.37
CA SER A 5 14.50 -14.36 12.66
C SER A 5 13.16 -13.84 13.21
N ASP A 6 13.08 -12.55 13.54
CA ASP A 6 11.86 -11.91 14.05
C ASP A 6 10.86 -11.55 12.93
N ASP A 7 11.32 -11.49 11.68
CA ASP A 7 10.50 -11.08 10.53
C ASP A 7 9.60 -12.21 10.02
N ASP A 8 10.23 -13.30 9.56
CA ASP A 8 9.54 -14.46 9.03
C ASP A 8 10.29 -15.76 9.39
N PRO A 9 9.57 -16.86 9.71
CA PRO A 9 10.17 -18.17 9.97
C PRO A 9 11.15 -18.66 8.87
N TRP A 10 10.97 -18.23 7.63
CA TRP A 10 11.79 -18.63 6.48
C TRP A 10 13.11 -17.86 6.36
N SER A 11 13.23 -16.67 6.96
CA SER A 11 14.41 -15.81 6.85
C SER A 11 15.70 -16.53 7.28
N LYS A 12 15.64 -17.36 8.32
CA LYS A 12 16.77 -18.20 8.75
C LYS A 12 17.14 -19.27 7.72
N GLN A 13 16.14 -19.93 7.13
CA GLN A 13 16.36 -20.99 6.15
C GLN A 13 16.98 -20.41 4.87
N HIS A 14 16.49 -19.26 4.43
CA HIS A 14 17.02 -18.51 3.31
C HIS A 14 18.47 -18.07 3.54
N ALA A 15 18.79 -17.50 4.70
CA ALA A 15 20.15 -17.12 5.05
C ALA A 15 21.12 -18.33 5.05
N LEU A 16 20.66 -19.49 5.53
CA LEU A 16 21.45 -20.73 5.49
C LEU A 16 21.67 -21.23 4.05
N MET A 17 20.64 -21.18 3.21
CA MET A 17 20.74 -21.51 1.79
C MET A 17 21.77 -20.60 1.09
N MET A 18 21.67 -19.29 1.33
CA MET A 18 22.62 -18.31 0.77
C MET A 18 24.04 -18.54 1.22
N LYS A 19 24.25 -18.77 2.52
CA LYS A 19 25.56 -19.13 3.06
C LYS A 19 26.13 -20.37 2.36
N SER A 20 25.31 -21.40 2.15
CA SER A 20 25.74 -22.62 1.46
C SER A 20 26.17 -22.34 0.02
N SER A 21 25.37 -21.58 -0.73
CA SER A 21 25.65 -21.22 -2.11
C SER A 21 26.93 -20.39 -2.24
N VAL A 22 27.10 -19.37 -1.40
CA VAL A 22 28.28 -18.49 -1.43
C VAL A 22 29.55 -19.24 -1.01
N ASN A 23 29.46 -20.14 -0.01
CA ASN A 23 30.57 -21.03 0.34
C ASN A 23 30.97 -21.96 -0.82
N ALA A 24 30.00 -22.50 -1.55
CA ALA A 24 30.26 -23.38 -2.70
C ALA A 24 30.97 -22.65 -3.86
N LEU A 25 30.78 -21.33 -3.97
CA LEU A 25 31.49 -20.47 -4.90
C LEU A 25 32.91 -20.10 -4.44
N GLY A 26 33.37 -20.63 -3.29
CA GLY A 26 34.70 -20.36 -2.74
C GLY A 26 34.80 -19.09 -1.92
N ALA A 27 33.68 -18.45 -1.58
CA ALA A 27 33.63 -17.27 -0.72
C ALA A 27 33.13 -17.67 0.68
N PRO A 28 33.97 -17.70 1.72
CA PRO A 28 33.54 -18.04 3.07
C PRO A 28 32.52 -17.04 3.61
N ALA A 29 31.31 -17.52 3.91
CA ALA A 29 30.21 -16.72 4.40
C ALA A 29 29.84 -17.05 5.85
N ARG A 30 29.50 -16.00 6.62
CA ARG A 30 28.86 -16.09 7.95
C ARG A 30 27.48 -15.45 7.92
N ILE A 31 26.57 -16.01 8.71
CA ILE A 31 25.25 -15.44 8.96
C ILE A 31 25.23 -14.80 10.34
N ILE A 32 24.53 -13.68 10.47
CA ILE A 32 24.37 -12.93 11.72
C ILE A 32 22.87 -12.67 11.88
N ASP A 33 22.28 -13.17 12.97
CA ASP A 33 20.90 -12.90 13.32
C ASP A 33 20.82 -11.57 14.07
N ARG A 34 19.89 -10.71 13.67
CA ARG A 34 19.68 -9.36 14.22
C ARG A 34 18.21 -9.19 14.56
N PRO A 35 17.89 -8.45 15.63
CA PRO A 35 16.53 -7.95 15.84
C PRO A 35 16.05 -7.17 14.61
N LEU A 36 14.79 -7.36 14.20
CA LEU A 36 14.28 -6.80 12.93
C LEU A 36 14.42 -5.28 12.85
N ASN A 37 14.13 -4.58 13.95
CA ASN A 37 14.27 -3.13 14.04
C ASN A 37 15.73 -2.66 13.84
N GLN A 38 16.72 -3.43 14.31
CA GLN A 38 18.12 -3.13 14.08
C GLN A 38 18.51 -3.40 12.63
N LEU A 39 18.00 -4.48 12.02
CA LEU A 39 18.27 -4.79 10.63
C LEU A 39 17.76 -3.68 9.70
N TYR A 40 16.53 -3.19 9.91
CA TYR A 40 16.00 -2.05 9.14
C TYR A 40 16.82 -0.78 9.38
N ALA A 41 17.03 -0.38 10.63
CA ALA A 41 17.79 0.84 10.93
C ALA A 41 19.24 0.81 10.43
N GLN A 42 19.88 -0.37 10.42
CA GLN A 42 21.25 -0.53 9.92
C GLN A 42 21.33 -0.63 8.40
N SER A 43 20.32 -1.18 7.74
CA SER A 43 20.31 -1.32 6.26
C SER A 43 20.41 0.01 5.51
N TRP A 44 19.98 1.11 6.14
CA TRP A 44 19.89 2.42 5.47
C TRP A 44 21.24 3.13 5.32
N ASP A 45 22.13 3.02 6.31
CA ASP A 45 23.34 3.86 6.36
C ASP A 45 24.65 3.07 6.54
N THR A 46 24.61 1.74 6.64
CA THR A 46 25.82 0.95 6.96
C THR A 46 26.65 0.63 5.71
N PRO A 47 27.92 1.10 5.61
CA PRO A 47 28.83 0.68 4.55
C PRO A 47 29.09 -0.83 4.62
N GLY A 48 29.07 -1.51 3.47
CA GLY A 48 29.26 -2.96 3.34
C GLY A 48 27.97 -3.80 3.24
N LEU A 49 26.79 -3.17 3.25
CA LEU A 49 25.48 -3.83 3.05
C LEU A 49 24.86 -3.50 1.68
N GLU A 50 25.67 -3.10 0.69
CA GLU A 50 25.19 -2.57 -0.60
C GLU A 50 24.50 -3.59 -1.52
N ASN A 51 24.45 -4.86 -1.12
CA ASN A 51 23.87 -5.93 -1.92
C ASN A 51 22.85 -6.72 -1.10
N VAL A 52 21.57 -6.56 -1.47
CA VAL A 52 20.48 -7.29 -0.83
C VAL A 52 20.18 -8.58 -1.59
N PHE A 53 20.32 -9.70 -0.88
CA PHE A 53 19.72 -10.97 -1.25
C PHE A 53 18.32 -11.00 -0.64
N SER A 54 17.31 -10.86 -1.49
CA SER A 54 15.93 -10.76 -1.04
C SER A 54 15.16 -12.05 -1.29
N MET A 55 14.20 -12.30 -0.41
CA MET A 55 13.03 -13.12 -0.71
C MET A 55 11.92 -12.17 -1.12
N SER A 56 11.36 -12.35 -2.32
CA SER A 56 10.16 -11.59 -2.66
C SER A 56 8.95 -12.32 -2.08
N THR A 57 8.56 -11.91 -0.87
CA THR A 57 7.31 -12.33 -0.22
C THR A 57 6.11 -11.47 -0.63
N HIS A 58 6.32 -10.48 -1.49
CA HIS A 58 5.35 -9.45 -1.81
C HIS A 58 4.99 -9.51 -3.30
N GLY A 59 3.75 -9.93 -3.59
CA GLY A 59 3.08 -9.56 -4.83
C GLY A 59 2.61 -8.11 -4.78
N PRO A 60 1.83 -7.63 -5.77
CA PRO A 60 1.19 -6.33 -5.66
C PRO A 60 0.40 -6.25 -4.34
N ASP A 61 0.43 -5.08 -3.71
CA ASP A 61 -0.38 -4.76 -2.53
C ASP A 61 -1.38 -3.68 -2.96
N PRO A 62 -2.51 -4.06 -3.57
CA PRO A 62 -3.46 -3.10 -4.14
C PRO A 62 -3.99 -2.08 -3.13
N VAL A 63 -3.95 -2.35 -1.82
CA VAL A 63 -4.38 -1.36 -0.81
C VAL A 63 -3.36 -0.24 -0.64
N ARG A 64 -2.08 -0.48 -0.91
CA ARG A 64 -1.08 0.59 -1.06
C ARG A 64 -1.15 1.28 -2.42
N GLY A 65 -2.11 0.92 -3.26
CA GLY A 65 -2.25 1.39 -4.62
C GLY A 65 -1.91 0.34 -5.67
N ILE A 66 -2.31 0.63 -6.91
CA ILE A 66 -2.23 -0.30 -8.04
C ILE A 66 -0.96 -0.14 -8.90
N GLY A 67 -0.06 0.78 -8.51
CA GLY A 67 1.20 1.02 -9.20
C GLY A 67 2.32 0.03 -8.84
N PRO A 68 3.45 0.03 -9.57
CA PRO A 68 4.65 -0.72 -9.22
C PRO A 68 5.35 -0.09 -7.99
N ASN A 69 4.68 -0.06 -6.84
CA ASN A 69 5.04 0.69 -5.65
C ASN A 69 6.47 0.44 -5.17
N ALA A 70 6.97 -0.79 -5.32
CA ALA A 70 8.35 -1.12 -4.98
C ALA A 70 9.39 -0.35 -5.81
N LEU A 71 9.05 0.06 -7.05
CA LEU A 71 9.88 0.93 -7.87
C LEU A 71 9.61 2.39 -7.55
N LEU A 72 8.33 2.79 -7.53
CA LEU A 72 7.93 4.20 -7.34
C LEU A 72 8.42 4.76 -6.02
N THR A 73 8.19 4.04 -4.92
CA THR A 73 8.43 4.57 -3.57
C THR A 73 9.83 4.29 -3.04
N ARG A 74 10.54 3.25 -3.52
CA ARG A 74 11.80 2.80 -2.91
C ARG A 74 13.06 3.13 -3.71
N ARG A 75 12.95 3.56 -4.96
CA ARG A 75 14.12 3.68 -5.86
C ARG A 75 14.57 5.11 -6.11
N SER A 76 13.98 6.07 -5.41
CA SER A 76 14.55 7.42 -5.31
C SER A 76 15.67 7.45 -4.27
N LYS A 77 16.66 8.32 -4.52
CA LYS A 77 17.89 8.40 -3.71
C LYS A 77 17.62 8.65 -2.23
N ASP A 78 16.67 9.53 -1.93
CA ASP A 78 16.40 10.01 -0.58
C ASP A 78 15.16 9.33 0.05
N SER A 79 14.65 8.25 -0.57
CA SER A 79 13.50 7.54 -0.03
C SER A 79 13.84 6.82 1.29
N PRO A 80 13.07 7.05 2.38
CA PRO A 80 13.22 6.29 3.61
C PRO A 80 12.77 4.82 3.46
N PHE A 81 12.15 4.47 2.34
CA PHE A 81 11.70 3.12 2.01
C PHE A 81 12.70 2.35 1.13
N ASN A 82 13.86 2.93 0.81
CA ASN A 82 14.92 2.26 0.06
C ASN A 82 15.74 1.31 0.93
N TYR A 83 15.13 0.19 1.33
CA TYR A 83 15.75 -0.81 2.20
C TYR A 83 16.95 -1.53 1.59
N ASP A 84 17.10 -1.45 0.27
CA ASP A 84 18.17 -2.14 -0.45
C ASP A 84 19.40 -1.25 -0.69
N ASN A 85 19.32 0.03 -0.31
CA ASN A 85 20.34 1.05 -0.55
C ASN A 85 20.78 1.14 -2.02
N TYR A 86 19.93 0.68 -2.94
CA TYR A 86 20.16 0.76 -4.38
C TYR A 86 19.43 1.97 -4.95
N TRP A 87 20.15 2.81 -5.67
CA TRP A 87 19.57 3.89 -6.46
C TRP A 87 20.42 4.09 -7.72
N HIS A 88 19.79 4.61 -8.77
CA HIS A 88 20.46 4.96 -10.02
C HIS A 88 19.96 6.32 -10.51
N PRO A 89 20.83 7.26 -10.92
CA PRO A 89 20.41 8.63 -11.27
C PRO A 89 19.40 8.67 -12.42
N ARG A 90 19.57 7.82 -13.43
CA ARG A 90 18.59 7.69 -14.52
C ARG A 90 17.26 7.10 -14.05
N ILE A 91 17.27 6.17 -13.09
CA ILE A 91 16.02 5.62 -12.55
C ILE A 91 15.28 6.72 -11.79
N ASN A 92 15.98 7.52 -10.98
CA ASN A 92 15.39 8.66 -10.28
C ASN A 92 14.73 9.62 -11.28
N GLU A 93 15.46 10.06 -12.32
CA GLU A 93 14.92 10.95 -13.35
C GLU A 93 13.66 10.40 -14.03
N LEU A 94 13.64 9.10 -14.35
CA LEU A 94 12.50 8.46 -15.01
C LEU A 94 11.29 8.32 -14.07
N LEU A 95 11.54 8.09 -12.78
CA LEU A 95 10.49 8.00 -11.76
C LEU A 95 9.88 9.37 -11.46
N ASP A 96 10.70 10.43 -11.37
CA ASP A 96 10.21 11.81 -11.24
C ASP A 96 9.37 12.16 -12.47
N LYS A 97 9.87 11.85 -13.67
CA LYS A 97 9.17 12.15 -14.92
C LYS A 97 7.85 11.40 -15.09
N GLN A 98 7.77 10.13 -14.72
CA GLN A 98 6.51 9.39 -14.85
C GLN A 98 5.47 9.92 -13.85
N ASP A 99 5.92 10.44 -12.70
CA ASP A 99 5.05 10.98 -11.67
C ASP A 99 4.38 12.27 -12.14
N GLU A 100 5.10 13.06 -12.95
CA GLU A 100 4.54 14.29 -13.55
C GLU A 100 3.48 14.03 -14.65
N ILE A 101 3.33 12.79 -15.14
CA ILE A 101 2.46 12.47 -16.27
C ILE A 101 1.11 11.94 -15.76
N THR A 102 0.13 12.81 -15.61
CA THR A 102 -1.17 12.49 -15.00
C THR A 102 -2.13 11.74 -15.95
N GLU A 103 -2.19 12.12 -17.23
CA GLU A 103 -3.18 11.61 -18.19
C GLU A 103 -2.68 10.50 -19.15
N ASP A 104 -1.37 10.39 -19.41
CA ASP A 104 -0.81 9.45 -20.40
C ASP A 104 -0.24 8.19 -19.73
N GLU A 105 -1.13 7.23 -19.46
CA GLU A 105 -0.79 5.96 -18.83
C GLU A 105 0.20 5.13 -19.66
N GLN A 106 0.07 5.12 -20.99
CA GLN A 106 0.98 4.36 -21.85
C GLN A 106 2.39 4.94 -21.78
N ARG A 107 2.51 6.27 -21.76
CA ARG A 107 3.81 6.92 -21.61
C ARG A 107 4.43 6.63 -20.25
N ARG A 108 3.66 6.63 -19.16
CA ARG A 108 4.14 6.18 -17.84
C ARG A 108 4.63 4.74 -17.90
N ALA A 109 3.85 3.84 -18.49
CA ALA A 109 4.22 2.43 -18.61
C ALA A 109 5.54 2.24 -19.36
N ASP A 110 5.77 2.98 -20.43
CA ASP A 110 7.04 2.94 -21.19
C ASP A 110 8.24 3.39 -20.33
N LEU A 111 8.08 4.45 -19.52
CA LEU A 111 9.12 4.92 -18.61
C LEU A 111 9.41 3.90 -17.51
N ILE A 112 8.37 3.28 -16.94
CA ILE A 112 8.50 2.20 -15.95
C ILE A 112 9.21 0.98 -16.54
N GLN A 113 8.94 0.62 -17.80
CA GLN A 113 9.66 -0.46 -18.48
C GLN A 113 11.15 -0.14 -18.66
N GLU A 114 11.51 1.12 -18.94
CA GLU A 114 12.92 1.56 -19.00
C GLU A 114 13.57 1.45 -17.61
N VAL A 115 12.90 1.90 -16.55
CA VAL A 115 13.36 1.74 -15.16
C VAL A 115 13.61 0.27 -14.82
N GLN A 116 12.68 -0.62 -15.17
CA GLN A 116 12.81 -2.06 -14.92
C GLN A 116 14.01 -2.68 -15.65
N LYS A 117 14.31 -2.23 -16.88
CA LYS A 117 15.49 -2.69 -17.64
C LYS A 117 16.78 -2.28 -16.95
N ILE A 118 16.91 -1.00 -16.59
CA ILE A 118 18.11 -0.49 -15.90
C ILE A 118 18.30 -1.23 -14.57
N PHE A 119 17.21 -1.37 -13.78
CA PHE A 119 17.25 -2.08 -12.51
C PHE A 119 17.73 -3.54 -12.67
N ALA A 120 17.30 -4.22 -13.73
CA ALA A 120 17.70 -5.59 -14.03
C ALA A 120 19.16 -5.69 -14.50
N GLU A 121 19.60 -4.76 -15.35
CA GLU A 121 20.97 -4.70 -15.87
C GLU A 121 22.01 -4.39 -14.78
N ASP A 122 21.66 -3.49 -13.85
CA ASP A 122 22.48 -3.15 -12.70
C ASP A 122 22.45 -4.20 -11.59
N VAL A 123 21.53 -5.18 -11.67
CA VAL A 123 21.27 -6.15 -10.61
C VAL A 123 20.90 -5.43 -9.29
N GLY A 124 19.96 -4.47 -9.37
CA GLY A 124 19.60 -3.62 -8.22
C GLY A 124 19.06 -4.40 -7.00
N ALA A 125 18.57 -5.62 -7.19
CA ALA A 125 18.38 -6.60 -6.13
C ALA A 125 18.48 -8.03 -6.68
N ILE A 126 18.99 -8.96 -5.87
CA ILE A 126 18.96 -10.40 -6.20
C ILE A 126 17.76 -11.03 -5.51
N ILE A 127 16.67 -11.17 -6.26
CA ILE A 127 15.48 -11.90 -5.79
C ILE A 127 15.71 -13.39 -6.04
N SER A 128 15.83 -14.13 -4.95
CA SER A 128 16.35 -15.50 -4.97
C SER A 128 15.33 -16.55 -4.58
N LEU A 129 14.21 -16.12 -4.01
CA LEU A 129 13.15 -16.97 -3.56
C LEU A 129 11.82 -16.22 -3.71
N PHE A 130 10.85 -16.90 -4.29
CA PHE A 130 9.44 -16.52 -4.35
C PHE A 130 8.68 -17.61 -3.61
N PRO A 131 8.50 -17.49 -2.28
CA PRO A 131 7.83 -18.52 -1.52
C PRO A 131 6.33 -18.53 -1.84
N ASP A 132 5.76 -19.73 -1.95
CA ASP A 132 4.31 -19.87 -1.99
C ASP A 132 3.73 -19.50 -0.62
N VAL A 133 2.91 -18.45 -0.58
CA VAL A 133 2.18 -18.07 0.63
C VAL A 133 0.98 -18.98 0.77
N ILE A 134 1.06 -19.94 1.71
CA ILE A 134 -0.04 -20.85 1.99
C ILE A 134 -1.03 -20.19 2.96
N THR A 135 -2.20 -19.83 2.44
CA THR A 135 -3.35 -19.41 3.25
C THR A 135 -4.31 -20.58 3.49
N ALA A 136 -4.73 -20.78 4.74
CA ALA A 136 -5.72 -21.81 5.08
C ALA A 136 -7.08 -21.18 5.36
N ALA A 137 -8.15 -21.74 4.77
CA ALA A 137 -9.51 -21.26 4.90
C ALA A 137 -10.48 -22.40 5.21
N ASN A 138 -11.48 -22.15 6.08
CA ASN A 138 -12.54 -23.11 6.36
C ASN A 138 -13.66 -23.04 5.31
N THR A 139 -13.50 -23.82 4.23
CA THR A 139 -14.48 -23.90 3.14
C THR A 139 -15.71 -24.75 3.45
N ARG A 140 -15.74 -25.44 4.60
CA ARG A 140 -16.92 -26.20 5.06
C ARG A 140 -18.04 -25.26 5.50
N ASN A 141 -17.68 -24.22 6.26
CA ASN A 141 -18.67 -23.32 6.88
C ASN A 141 -18.97 -22.11 6.01
N PHE A 142 -18.03 -21.67 5.16
CA PHE A 142 -18.18 -20.49 4.34
C PHE A 142 -17.82 -20.74 2.87
N LYS A 143 -18.41 -19.94 1.98
CA LYS A 143 -18.03 -19.77 0.57
C LYS A 143 -17.83 -18.28 0.28
N GLY A 144 -17.30 -17.95 -0.90
CA GLY A 144 -17.10 -16.54 -1.30
C GLY A 144 -15.71 -16.01 -0.95
N TYR A 145 -14.73 -16.89 -0.74
CA TYR A 145 -13.32 -16.49 -0.67
C TYR A 145 -12.89 -15.91 -2.01
N VAL A 146 -12.29 -14.72 -1.97
CA VAL A 146 -11.83 -13.99 -3.16
C VAL A 146 -10.31 -14.14 -3.25
N PRO A 147 -9.78 -14.83 -4.27
CA PRO A 147 -8.34 -14.86 -4.51
C PRO A 147 -7.86 -13.45 -4.83
N THR A 148 -6.87 -12.96 -4.09
CA THR A 148 -6.28 -11.64 -4.31
C THR A 148 -4.78 -11.75 -4.60
N PRO A 149 -4.26 -11.03 -5.61
CA PRO A 149 -2.84 -10.99 -5.93
C PRO A 149 -2.00 -10.57 -4.74
N GLY A 150 -0.90 -11.28 -4.49
CA GLY A 150 0.02 -11.02 -3.38
C GLY A 150 -0.34 -11.80 -2.11
N PRO A 151 -1.07 -11.22 -1.15
CA PRO A 151 -1.23 -11.77 0.19
C PRO A 151 -2.31 -12.87 0.30
N GLY A 152 -3.05 -13.14 -0.78
CA GLY A 152 -4.03 -14.20 -0.86
C GLY A 152 -5.36 -13.89 -0.14
N PRO A 153 -6.28 -14.87 -0.10
CA PRO A 153 -7.68 -14.65 0.29
C PRO A 153 -7.92 -14.40 1.78
N THR A 154 -6.94 -14.63 2.67
CA THR A 154 -7.18 -14.62 4.13
C THR A 154 -6.22 -13.74 4.92
N ARG A 155 -5.26 -13.04 4.30
CA ARG A 155 -4.42 -12.08 5.03
C ARG A 155 -5.20 -10.80 5.30
N ASP A 156 -4.76 -10.05 6.30
CA ASP A 156 -5.33 -8.75 6.67
C ASP A 156 -4.86 -7.67 5.71
N THR A 157 -5.15 -7.82 4.43
CA THR A 157 -4.66 -6.93 3.36
C THR A 157 -5.77 -6.59 2.39
N PHE A 158 -6.84 -7.38 2.35
CA PHE A 158 -8.01 -7.16 1.52
C PHE A 158 -9.28 -7.47 2.28
N GLN A 159 -10.29 -6.65 2.05
CA GLN A 159 -11.63 -6.86 2.60
C GLN A 159 -12.54 -7.71 1.72
N TRP A 160 -12.16 -7.98 0.46
CA TRP A 160 -13.04 -8.62 -0.52
C TRP A 160 -13.50 -10.00 -0.11
N THR A 161 -12.68 -10.79 0.57
CA THR A 161 -13.15 -12.05 1.15
C THR A 161 -14.24 -11.75 2.16
N GLU A 162 -13.98 -10.95 3.19
CA GLU A 162 -14.94 -10.67 4.26
C GLU A 162 -16.26 -10.06 3.76
N VAL A 163 -16.21 -9.21 2.73
CA VAL A 163 -17.40 -8.62 2.08
C VAL A 163 -18.20 -9.67 1.29
N ASN A 164 -17.54 -10.67 0.69
CA ASN A 164 -18.17 -11.69 -0.15
C ASN A 164 -18.49 -13.01 0.59
N LEU A 165 -18.04 -13.18 1.83
CA LEU A 165 -18.27 -14.41 2.60
C LEU A 165 -19.77 -14.66 2.79
N GLN A 166 -20.18 -15.88 2.46
CA GLN A 166 -21.55 -16.35 2.66
C GLN A 166 -21.52 -17.64 3.48
N PRO A 167 -22.27 -17.72 4.60
CA PRO A 167 -22.34 -18.93 5.40
C PRO A 167 -23.01 -20.06 4.60
N ARG A 168 -22.46 -21.26 4.70
CA ARG A 168 -23.03 -22.50 4.14
C ARG A 168 -23.98 -23.20 5.12
N THR A 169 -23.95 -22.78 6.38
CA THR A 169 -24.74 -23.34 7.48
C THR A 169 -25.56 -22.23 8.14
N GLY A 170 -26.31 -22.55 9.20
CA GLY A 170 -27.00 -21.54 10.00
C GLY A 170 -26.06 -20.67 10.84
N ASP A 171 -24.80 -21.09 11.01
CA ASP A 171 -23.78 -20.33 11.72
C ASP A 171 -23.26 -19.18 10.84
N ARG A 172 -23.38 -17.95 11.35
CA ARG A 172 -22.95 -16.71 10.68
C ARG A 172 -21.67 -16.12 11.29
N SER A 173 -21.12 -16.74 12.33
CA SER A 173 -19.91 -16.27 12.98
C SER A 173 -18.68 -16.68 12.18
N TYR A 174 -18.03 -15.70 11.56
CA TYR A 174 -16.72 -15.86 10.96
C TYR A 174 -15.63 -15.50 11.97
N VAL A 175 -14.62 -16.35 12.11
CA VAL A 175 -13.46 -16.13 12.97
C VAL A 175 -12.22 -16.13 12.10
N LYS A 176 -11.48 -15.02 12.13
CA LYS A 176 -10.19 -14.85 11.46
C LYS A 176 -9.09 -14.82 12.50
N GLY A 177 -8.07 -15.66 12.33
CA GLY A 177 -6.84 -15.57 13.12
C GLY A 177 -5.97 -14.46 12.55
N THR A 178 -5.47 -13.57 13.41
CA THR A 178 -4.55 -12.49 13.03
C THR A 178 -3.18 -12.71 13.66
N THR A 179 -2.13 -12.23 12.99
CA THR A 179 -0.74 -12.34 13.50
C THR A 179 -0.26 -11.09 14.21
N THR A 180 -1.03 -9.99 14.12
CA THR A 180 -0.76 -8.72 14.79
C THR A 180 -1.99 -8.25 15.55
N SER A 181 -1.79 -7.51 16.63
CA SER A 181 -2.85 -6.84 17.39
C SER A 181 -3.31 -5.55 16.70
N MET A 182 -4.39 -4.95 17.22
CA MET A 182 -4.79 -3.57 16.94
C MET A 182 -4.19 -2.68 18.03
N ASN A 183 -3.51 -1.58 17.66
CA ASN A 183 -3.04 -0.58 18.61
C ASN A 183 -4.10 0.50 18.86
N SER A 184 -4.91 0.77 17.85
CA SER A 184 -5.96 1.79 17.81
C SER A 184 -7.16 1.29 17.01
N LEU A 185 -8.36 1.79 17.35
CA LEU A 185 -9.56 1.64 16.51
C LEU A 185 -9.85 2.89 15.69
N ASN A 186 -8.95 3.87 15.74
CA ASN A 186 -9.08 5.17 15.13
C ASN A 186 -8.00 5.33 14.05
N GLN A 187 -8.44 5.56 12.81
CA GLN A 187 -7.56 5.67 11.64
C GLN A 187 -6.37 6.64 11.82
N PRO A 188 -6.53 7.86 12.38
CA PRO A 188 -5.43 8.81 12.52
C PRO A 188 -4.23 8.28 13.32
N TRP A 189 -4.43 7.28 14.18
CA TRP A 189 -3.40 6.72 15.07
C TRP A 189 -3.12 5.24 14.80
N SER A 190 -3.53 4.73 13.64
CA SER A 190 -3.15 3.39 13.19
C SER A 190 -1.63 3.27 13.03
N ALA A 191 -1.05 2.15 13.42
CA ALA A 191 0.37 1.88 13.17
C ALA A 191 0.68 1.47 11.71
N GLY A 192 -0.33 1.45 10.83
CA GLY A 192 -0.19 1.07 9.43
C GLY A 192 -0.27 -0.45 9.18
N GLY A 193 -0.13 -0.84 7.92
CA GLY A 193 -0.06 -2.24 7.51
C GLY A 193 -1.32 -3.02 7.88
N ALA A 194 -1.15 -4.22 8.47
CA ALA A 194 -2.28 -5.10 8.80
C ALA A 194 -3.31 -4.47 9.76
N GLU A 195 -2.91 -3.52 10.60
CA GLU A 195 -3.85 -2.79 11.47
C GLU A 195 -4.77 -1.86 10.64
N GLU A 196 -4.17 -1.03 9.80
CA GLU A 196 -4.86 -0.10 8.90
C GLU A 196 -5.82 -0.85 7.97
N TYR A 197 -5.39 -1.97 7.42
CA TYR A 197 -6.21 -2.80 6.54
C TYR A 197 -7.45 -3.37 7.25
N ARG A 198 -7.39 -3.63 8.56
CA ARG A 198 -8.59 -4.02 9.34
C ARG A 198 -9.47 -2.83 9.68
N LEU A 199 -8.92 -1.61 9.78
CA LEU A 199 -9.72 -0.40 9.96
C LEU A 199 -10.58 -0.08 8.74
N LYS A 200 -10.24 -0.61 7.56
CA LYS A 200 -11.12 -0.57 6.38
C LYS A 200 -12.46 -1.31 6.56
N TYR A 201 -12.60 -2.18 7.57
CA TYR A 201 -13.90 -2.75 7.94
C TYR A 201 -14.80 -1.76 8.72
N ILE A 202 -14.25 -0.63 9.16
CA ILE A 202 -14.91 0.39 9.99
C ILE A 202 -15.03 1.71 9.23
N TYR A 203 -14.01 2.07 8.45
CA TYR A 203 -13.94 3.32 7.72
C TYR A 203 -13.74 3.03 6.22
N ASP A 204 -14.62 3.62 5.40
CA ASP A 204 -14.52 3.53 3.94
C ASP A 204 -13.62 4.64 3.37
N GLY A 205 -12.99 4.36 2.24
CA GLY A 205 -12.29 5.36 1.42
C GLY A 205 -13.16 5.91 0.29
N LEU A 206 -12.69 6.95 -0.40
CA LEU A 206 -13.30 7.46 -1.63
C LEU A 206 -13.28 6.42 -2.74
N PHE A 207 -12.15 5.74 -2.91
CA PHE A 207 -11.97 4.62 -3.83
C PHE A 207 -11.34 3.44 -3.11
N ASP A 208 -11.45 2.26 -3.72
CA ASP A 208 -10.77 1.05 -3.26
C ASP A 208 -10.08 0.35 -4.44
N ALA A 209 -9.31 -0.70 -4.17
CA ALA A 209 -8.68 -1.51 -5.21
C ALA A 209 -9.39 -2.85 -5.35
N SER A 210 -9.72 -3.24 -6.57
CA SER A 210 -10.34 -4.53 -6.89
C SER A 210 -9.31 -5.68 -6.77
N PRO A 211 -9.78 -6.94 -6.65
CA PRO A 211 -8.89 -8.10 -6.76
C PRO A 211 -8.15 -8.18 -8.10
N ASP A 212 -8.66 -7.53 -9.14
CA ASP A 212 -8.08 -7.50 -10.49
C ASP A 212 -7.07 -6.35 -10.69
N LEU A 213 -6.75 -5.61 -9.62
CA LEU A 213 -5.80 -4.48 -9.60
C LEU A 213 -6.34 -3.19 -10.23
N ASP A 214 -7.65 -2.99 -10.20
CA ASP A 214 -8.28 -1.76 -10.68
C ASP A 214 -8.66 -0.83 -9.52
N VAL A 215 -8.54 0.49 -9.73
CA VAL A 215 -9.17 1.47 -8.83
C VAL A 215 -10.67 1.48 -9.11
N ILE A 216 -11.46 1.21 -8.07
CA ILE A 216 -12.91 1.12 -8.17
C ILE A 216 -13.62 2.10 -7.21
N PRO A 217 -14.85 2.55 -7.56
CA PRO A 217 -15.60 3.49 -6.73
C PRO A 217 -15.99 2.91 -5.35
N ALA A 218 -15.86 3.71 -4.29
CA ALA A 218 -16.35 3.43 -2.94
C ALA A 218 -17.27 4.55 -2.43
N LEU A 219 -16.82 5.42 -1.52
CA LEU A 219 -17.58 6.62 -1.12
C LEU A 219 -17.69 7.65 -2.25
N ALA A 220 -16.78 7.61 -3.22
CA ALA A 220 -16.90 8.30 -4.49
C ALA A 220 -17.55 7.41 -5.54
N THR A 221 -18.16 8.03 -6.56
CA THR A 221 -18.69 7.35 -7.75
C THR A 221 -17.77 7.46 -8.97
N GLY A 222 -16.85 8.42 -8.97
CA GLY A 222 -15.94 8.68 -10.07
C GLY A 222 -15.16 9.98 -9.85
N GLY A 223 -14.29 10.30 -10.80
CA GLY A 223 -13.42 11.46 -10.73
C GLY A 223 -12.11 11.25 -11.47
N GLY A 224 -11.28 12.28 -11.49
CA GLY A 224 -9.96 12.25 -12.12
C GLY A 224 -9.32 13.62 -12.22
N PHE A 225 -8.14 13.65 -12.84
CA PHE A 225 -7.47 14.88 -13.20
C PHE A 225 -8.32 15.70 -14.16
N VAL A 226 -8.40 17.01 -13.91
CA VAL A 226 -8.93 18.00 -14.86
C VAL A 226 -7.82 18.86 -15.46
N ASP A 227 -6.66 18.89 -14.78
CA ASP A 227 -5.35 19.34 -15.25
C ASP A 227 -4.27 18.63 -14.42
N ASP A 228 -2.99 18.93 -14.66
CA ASP A 228 -1.86 18.26 -14.01
C ASP A 228 -1.84 18.37 -12.47
N THR A 229 -2.52 19.35 -11.90
CA THR A 229 -2.49 19.66 -10.45
C THR A 229 -3.85 19.64 -9.79
N THR A 230 -4.92 19.35 -10.54
CA THR A 230 -6.29 19.45 -10.04
C THR A 230 -7.04 18.15 -10.28
N VAL A 231 -7.58 17.58 -9.21
CA VAL A 231 -8.39 16.36 -9.25
C VAL A 231 -9.80 16.67 -8.75
N GLU A 232 -10.81 16.24 -9.49
CA GLU A 232 -12.21 16.38 -9.08
C GLU A 232 -12.83 15.01 -8.85
N VAL A 233 -13.54 14.84 -7.73
CA VAL A 233 -14.17 13.59 -7.32
C VAL A 233 -15.65 13.82 -7.03
N ASP A 234 -16.50 12.97 -7.61
CA ASP A 234 -17.93 12.93 -7.40
C ASP A 234 -18.26 11.96 -6.25
N LEU A 235 -19.04 12.42 -5.27
CA LEU A 235 -19.36 11.65 -4.08
C LEU A 235 -20.69 10.90 -4.22
N ARG A 236 -20.77 9.74 -3.57
CA ARG A 236 -21.96 8.90 -3.57
C ARG A 236 -23.08 9.52 -2.75
N ASP A 237 -24.26 9.64 -3.35
CA ASP A 237 -25.45 10.11 -2.67
C ASP A 237 -26.04 9.08 -1.69
N GLY A 238 -26.71 9.57 -0.65
CA GLY A 238 -27.48 8.75 0.30
C GLY A 238 -26.66 7.95 1.31
N VAL A 239 -25.33 8.11 1.35
CA VAL A 239 -24.46 7.45 2.33
C VAL A 239 -24.68 8.03 3.72
N LYS A 240 -24.66 7.16 4.75
CA LYS A 240 -24.82 7.54 6.15
C LYS A 240 -23.76 6.91 7.01
N TRP A 241 -23.30 7.67 7.99
CA TRP A 241 -22.53 7.15 9.11
C TRP A 241 -23.38 6.20 9.97
N HIS A 242 -22.74 5.36 10.79
CA HIS A 242 -23.43 4.40 11.65
C HIS A 242 -24.40 5.03 12.67
N ASP A 243 -24.26 6.32 12.97
CA ASP A 243 -25.19 7.07 13.81
C ASP A 243 -26.36 7.73 13.04
N GLY A 244 -26.46 7.45 11.75
CA GLY A 244 -27.53 7.89 10.87
C GLY A 244 -27.35 9.28 10.26
N LYS A 245 -26.29 10.02 10.62
CA LYS A 245 -25.97 11.31 9.98
C LYS A 245 -25.49 11.09 8.53
N PRO A 246 -25.82 12.00 7.60
CA PRO A 246 -25.35 11.90 6.22
C PRO A 246 -23.83 12.05 6.15
N PHE A 247 -23.20 11.30 5.25
CA PHE A 247 -21.86 11.60 4.75
C PHE A 247 -21.94 12.79 3.78
N THR A 248 -21.02 13.75 3.91
CA THR A 248 -21.02 14.96 3.06
C THR A 248 -19.61 15.34 2.59
N PRO A 249 -19.47 16.21 1.58
CA PRO A 249 -18.18 16.76 1.17
C PRO A 249 -17.35 17.35 2.32
N GLU A 250 -18.01 17.91 3.35
CA GLU A 250 -17.33 18.43 4.53
C GLU A 250 -16.57 17.36 5.33
N ASP A 251 -17.02 16.10 5.33
CA ASP A 251 -16.29 15.00 5.97
C ASP A 251 -14.97 14.71 5.25
N VAL A 252 -14.96 14.83 3.91
CA VAL A 252 -13.76 14.60 3.08
C VAL A 252 -12.71 15.68 3.35
N THR A 253 -13.09 16.95 3.23
CA THR A 253 -12.19 18.09 3.54
C THR A 253 -11.70 18.01 4.98
N PHE A 254 -12.61 17.74 5.93
CA PHE A 254 -12.22 17.62 7.34
C PHE A 254 -11.21 16.49 7.58
N SER A 255 -11.39 15.34 6.93
CA SER A 255 -10.50 14.18 7.12
C SER A 255 -9.07 14.51 6.73
N LEU A 256 -8.89 15.16 5.57
CA LEU A 256 -7.57 15.62 5.10
C LEU A 256 -6.91 16.56 6.11
N ASP A 257 -7.61 17.64 6.48
CA ASP A 257 -7.12 18.62 7.45
C ASP A 257 -6.74 17.94 8.77
N PHE A 258 -7.58 17.01 9.23
CA PHE A 258 -7.38 16.30 10.49
C PHE A 258 -6.15 15.39 10.44
N PHE A 259 -5.97 14.64 9.34
CA PHE A 259 -4.83 13.74 9.17
C PHE A 259 -3.51 14.49 9.08
N GLU A 260 -3.49 15.60 8.35
CA GLU A 260 -2.30 16.46 8.26
C GLU A 260 -1.93 17.03 9.65
N GLN A 261 -2.90 17.61 10.36
CA GLN A 261 -2.70 18.20 11.69
C GLN A 261 -2.19 17.19 12.73
N HIS A 262 -2.55 15.92 12.59
CA HIS A 262 -2.15 14.86 13.51
C HIS A 262 -1.02 13.97 12.96
N SER A 263 -0.46 14.30 11.80
CA SER A 263 0.59 13.54 11.13
C SER A 263 0.23 12.04 11.03
N ALA A 264 -0.97 11.75 10.53
CA ALA A 264 -1.50 10.39 10.47
C ALA A 264 -0.70 9.51 9.48
N THR A 265 0.34 8.85 9.99
CA THR A 265 1.38 8.19 9.20
C THR A 265 0.88 7.12 8.22
N SER A 266 -0.26 6.48 8.52
CA SER A 266 -0.85 5.44 7.68
C SER A 266 -1.57 5.95 6.43
N VAL A 267 -1.94 7.24 6.38
CA VAL A 267 -2.72 7.83 5.27
C VAL A 267 -1.98 9.00 4.59
N VAL A 268 -0.67 9.13 4.84
CA VAL A 268 0.23 10.12 4.23
C VAL A 268 0.06 10.24 2.71
N PRO A 269 0.03 9.12 1.94
CA PRO A 269 -0.09 9.21 0.47
C PRO A 269 -1.37 9.88 -0.02
N PHE A 270 -2.40 10.01 0.84
CA PHE A 270 -3.64 10.68 0.48
C PHE A 270 -3.61 12.17 0.77
N TYR A 271 -3.06 12.60 1.92
CA TYR A 271 -3.15 14.01 2.33
C TYR A 271 -1.93 14.86 2.00
N GLU A 272 -0.72 14.30 2.01
CA GLU A 272 0.52 15.07 1.81
C GLU A 272 0.60 15.74 0.42
N PRO A 273 0.15 15.12 -0.68
CA PRO A 273 0.18 15.78 -1.99
C PRO A 273 -0.82 16.94 -2.13
N VAL A 274 -1.82 17.05 -1.24
CA VAL A 274 -2.94 17.98 -1.37
C VAL A 274 -2.61 19.32 -0.69
N GLU A 275 -2.56 20.40 -1.46
CA GLU A 275 -2.40 21.77 -0.94
C GLU A 275 -3.71 22.31 -0.35
N SER A 276 -4.84 22.06 -1.03
CA SER A 276 -6.15 22.52 -0.57
C SER A 276 -7.29 21.71 -1.17
N THR A 277 -8.48 21.84 -0.56
CA THR A 277 -9.71 21.29 -1.12
C THR A 277 -10.80 22.33 -1.29
N GLU A 278 -11.65 22.12 -2.30
CA GLU A 278 -12.83 22.95 -2.57
C GLU A 278 -14.07 22.08 -2.72
N ILE A 279 -15.16 22.47 -2.05
CA ILE A 279 -16.46 21.82 -2.22
C ILE A 279 -17.18 22.50 -3.40
N LEU A 280 -17.14 21.84 -4.56
CA LEU A 280 -17.76 22.32 -5.80
C LEU A 280 -19.29 22.17 -5.79
N SER A 281 -19.79 21.12 -5.13
CA SER A 281 -21.23 20.88 -4.98
C SER A 281 -21.56 20.16 -3.67
N ARG A 282 -22.77 20.42 -3.17
CA ARG A 282 -23.40 19.74 -2.02
C ARG A 282 -24.68 18.98 -2.41
N THR A 283 -25.07 19.03 -3.68
CA THR A 283 -26.24 18.30 -4.19
C THR A 283 -25.79 16.97 -4.79
N ASP A 284 -26.70 16.01 -4.84
CA ASP A 284 -26.48 14.71 -5.50
C ASP A 284 -25.24 13.97 -4.96
N GLY A 285 -25.09 13.90 -3.63
CA GLY A 285 -23.90 13.38 -2.94
C GLY A 285 -22.76 14.39 -2.80
N GLY A 286 -22.61 15.30 -3.75
CA GLY A 286 -21.65 16.40 -3.74
C GLY A 286 -20.40 16.12 -4.56
N ARG A 287 -19.54 17.14 -4.65
CA ARG A 287 -18.32 17.11 -5.49
C ARG A 287 -17.20 17.87 -4.81
N VAL A 288 -16.03 17.25 -4.72
CA VAL A 288 -14.83 17.80 -4.07
C VAL A 288 -13.72 17.92 -5.10
N ARG A 289 -13.03 19.06 -5.10
CA ARG A 289 -11.79 19.29 -5.83
C ARG A 289 -10.63 19.24 -4.86
N PHE A 290 -9.56 18.55 -5.26
CA PHE A 290 -8.26 18.53 -4.60
C PHE A 290 -7.29 19.30 -5.49
N ASN A 291 -6.67 20.34 -4.92
CA ASN A 291 -5.59 21.07 -5.56
C ASN A 291 -4.28 20.50 -5.00
N LEU A 292 -3.46 19.92 -5.87
CA LEU A 292 -2.21 19.26 -5.51
C LEU A 292 -1.05 20.26 -5.50
N THR A 293 -0.06 20.00 -4.66
CA THR A 293 1.17 20.82 -4.56
C THR A 293 2.02 20.79 -5.84
N GLY A 294 1.83 19.76 -6.66
CA GLY A 294 2.43 19.59 -7.98
C GLY A 294 1.80 18.39 -8.71
N PRO A 295 2.23 18.12 -9.95
CA PRO A 295 1.81 16.93 -10.66
C PRO A 295 2.20 15.65 -9.91
N ASP A 296 1.22 14.79 -9.66
CA ASP A 296 1.38 13.51 -8.95
C ASP A 296 0.44 12.46 -9.55
N ALA A 297 0.93 11.72 -10.53
CA ALA A 297 0.21 10.62 -11.17
C ALA A 297 -0.22 9.54 -10.18
N THR A 298 0.53 9.35 -9.08
CA THR A 298 0.20 8.34 -8.08
C THR A 298 -1.01 8.70 -7.25
N PHE A 299 -1.43 9.96 -7.19
CA PHE A 299 -2.61 10.38 -6.45
C PHE A 299 -3.84 9.55 -6.81
N MET A 300 -4.11 9.32 -8.12
CA MET A 300 -5.25 8.53 -8.58
C MET A 300 -5.06 7.01 -8.49
N THR A 301 -3.84 6.52 -8.30
CA THR A 301 -3.56 5.07 -8.21
C THR A 301 -3.23 4.59 -6.80
N GLN A 302 -2.86 5.49 -5.89
CA GLN A 302 -2.35 5.21 -4.55
C GLN A 302 -3.01 6.12 -3.51
N GLY A 303 -3.01 7.44 -3.71
CA GLY A 303 -3.58 8.39 -2.76
C GLY A 303 -5.08 8.15 -2.52
N VAL A 304 -5.87 8.13 -3.59
CA VAL A 304 -7.31 7.89 -3.50
C VAL A 304 -7.69 6.48 -3.03
N VAL A 305 -6.80 5.48 -3.12
CA VAL A 305 -7.05 4.12 -2.59
C VAL A 305 -6.84 4.07 -1.07
N GLN A 306 -6.05 5.00 -0.53
CA GLN A 306 -5.79 5.18 0.91
C GLN A 306 -6.63 6.31 1.53
N SER A 307 -7.64 6.79 0.81
CA SER A 307 -8.47 7.96 1.15
C SER A 307 -9.54 7.73 2.22
N THR A 308 -9.19 6.99 3.27
CA THR A 308 -10.10 6.69 4.39
C THR A 308 -10.73 7.97 4.94
N VAL A 309 -12.06 8.02 5.08
CA VAL A 309 -12.77 9.21 5.57
C VAL A 309 -13.22 9.03 7.01
N ILE A 310 -13.15 10.10 7.81
CA ILE A 310 -13.65 10.16 9.19
C ILE A 310 -14.80 11.16 9.34
N PRO A 311 -15.76 10.91 10.26
CA PRO A 311 -16.95 11.75 10.41
C PRO A 311 -16.63 13.07 11.14
N LYS A 312 -16.71 14.21 10.44
CA LYS A 312 -16.43 15.54 11.01
C LYS A 312 -17.17 15.81 12.32
N HIS A 313 -18.39 15.28 12.47
CA HIS A 313 -19.22 15.54 13.65
C HIS A 313 -18.85 14.72 14.90
N ARG A 314 -17.83 13.86 14.84
CA ARG A 314 -17.35 13.06 15.98
C ARG A 314 -16.01 13.51 16.53
N TRP A 315 -15.28 14.32 15.78
CA TRP A 315 -13.90 14.71 16.04
C TRP A 315 -13.82 16.19 16.42
#